data_AF-A0A9Q5GEE0-F1
#
_entry.id   AF-A0A9Q5GEE0-F1
#
_cell.length_a   1.000
_cell.length_b   1.000
_cell.length_c   1.000
_cell.angle_alpha   90.00
_cell.angle_beta   90.00
_cell.angle_gamma   90.00
#
_symmetry.space_group_name_H-M   'P 1'
#
loop_
_entity.id
_entity.type
_entity.pdbx_description
1 polymer ?
#
loop_
_entity_poly.entity_id
_entity_poly.type
_entity_poly.pdbx_seq_one_letter_code
_entity_poly.pdbx_strand_id
1 'polypeptide(L)'
;MTPFEIARGYIGTTEGPGPANNPVVMGMYASVGHDWVEHDSVAWCAAFVGHCLEKAGIRSTRKLTARSYLEWGVPVEIADVQPGDIGIKPRGSSSWQGHVFFIDRIEGAWVWGLGGNQSDAVNVKRYPVSKLLGVRRAGNVAPSVTLSVKAVQARLKDLGYHEVGTIDGINGPRTRAAILAFRDDAALPLVPIIDVALEEALAVASRRAVAPERAAGAPMDSRIVTAASAQIGLGVLGAAGSITSQIAPALNEAEQARDTASRILALAGLEEWLAMALPWIGMAMFVGVILYALKARAARIDDHRTGRTP
;
A
#
# COMPACT_ATOMS: atom_id res chain seq x y z
N MET A 1 -17.30 -22.19 -3.06
CA MET A 1 -16.50 -23.19 -2.31
C MET A 1 -16.56 -22.81 -0.84
N THR A 2 -16.89 -23.75 0.04
CA THR A 2 -16.98 -23.51 1.49
C THR A 2 -15.58 -23.37 2.12
N PRO A 3 -15.44 -22.72 3.30
CA PRO A 3 -14.17 -22.67 4.01
C PRO A 3 -13.57 -24.05 4.25
N PHE A 4 -14.43 -25.04 4.54
CA PHE A 4 -14.01 -26.41 4.79
C PHE A 4 -13.48 -27.12 3.53
N GLU A 5 -14.11 -26.88 2.37
CA GLU A 5 -13.60 -27.37 1.08
C GLU A 5 -12.24 -26.78 0.74
N ILE A 6 -12.06 -25.47 0.97
CA ILE A 6 -10.77 -24.78 0.81
C ILE A 6 -9.73 -25.41 1.72
N ALA A 7 -10.05 -25.62 3.00
CA ALA A 7 -9.18 -26.22 3.99
C ALA A 7 -8.70 -27.63 3.59
N ARG A 8 -9.60 -28.46 3.02
CA ARG A 8 -9.23 -29.81 2.53
C ARG A 8 -8.19 -29.76 1.41
N GLY A 9 -8.24 -28.73 0.56
CA GLY A 9 -7.26 -28.52 -0.50
C GLY A 9 -5.83 -28.25 0.00
N TYR A 10 -5.66 -27.90 1.28
CA TYR A 10 -4.34 -27.64 1.88
C TYR A 10 -3.77 -28.85 2.64
N ILE A 11 -4.47 -29.98 2.73
CA ILE A 11 -3.98 -31.19 3.44
C ILE A 11 -2.59 -31.58 2.91
N GLY A 12 -1.65 -31.78 3.83
CA GLY A 12 -0.25 -32.08 3.51
C GLY A 12 0.68 -30.87 3.43
N THR A 13 0.16 -29.63 3.48
CA THR A 13 0.99 -28.42 3.59
C THR A 13 1.74 -28.44 4.93
N THR A 14 3.07 -28.40 4.90
CA THR A 14 3.93 -28.34 6.11
C THR A 14 4.55 -26.97 6.28
N GLU A 15 5.06 -26.63 7.46
CA GLU A 15 6.06 -25.56 7.59
C GLU A 15 7.32 -25.87 6.77
N GLY A 16 8.12 -24.86 6.47
CA GLY A 16 9.34 -25.04 5.71
C GLY A 16 10.43 -25.72 6.55
N PRO A 17 11.41 -26.39 5.91
CA PRO A 17 12.43 -27.13 6.64
C PRO A 17 13.41 -26.18 7.35
N GLY A 18 13.52 -26.31 8.68
CA GLY A 18 14.50 -25.60 9.48
C GLY A 18 14.29 -24.07 9.45
N PRO A 19 15.28 -23.26 9.01
CA PRO A 19 15.14 -21.81 8.93
C PRO A 19 14.39 -21.32 7.68
N ALA A 20 14.04 -22.21 6.75
CA ALA A 20 13.32 -21.84 5.54
C ALA A 20 11.81 -21.78 5.81
N ASN A 21 11.15 -20.69 5.42
CA ASN A 21 9.69 -20.55 5.56
C ASN A 21 8.94 -21.17 4.37
N ASN A 22 7.79 -21.78 4.61
CA ASN A 22 6.87 -22.17 3.54
C ASN A 22 6.08 -20.94 3.02
N PRO A 23 6.23 -20.54 1.74
CA PRO A 23 5.53 -19.36 1.20
C PRO A 23 4.00 -19.48 1.26
N VAL A 24 3.46 -20.70 1.26
CA VAL A 24 2.02 -20.93 1.43
C VAL A 24 1.57 -20.54 2.84
N VAL A 25 2.32 -20.94 3.87
CA VAL A 25 2.02 -20.61 5.28
C VAL A 25 2.20 -19.11 5.51
N MET A 26 3.25 -18.51 4.95
CA MET A 26 3.44 -17.04 4.98
C MET A 26 2.27 -16.31 4.29
N GLY A 27 1.76 -16.84 3.19
CA GLY A 27 0.58 -16.33 2.51
C GLY A 27 -0.69 -16.41 3.36
N MET A 28 -0.82 -17.42 4.21
CA MET A 28 -1.94 -17.51 5.17
C MET A 28 -1.88 -16.35 6.17
N TYR A 29 -0.71 -16.06 6.76
CA TYR A 29 -0.52 -14.91 7.64
C TYR A 29 -0.87 -13.58 6.96
N ALA A 30 -0.34 -13.36 5.75
CA ALA A 30 -0.62 -12.15 4.99
C ALA A 30 -2.12 -11.96 4.72
N SER A 31 -2.83 -13.04 4.36
CA SER A 31 -4.26 -12.99 4.05
C SER A 31 -5.16 -12.56 5.22
N VAL A 32 -4.70 -12.75 6.46
CA VAL A 32 -5.41 -12.31 7.66
C VAL A 32 -4.84 -11.01 8.26
N GLY A 33 -3.98 -10.30 7.52
CA GLY A 33 -3.42 -9.00 7.90
C GLY A 33 -2.15 -9.07 8.77
N HIS A 34 -1.44 -10.20 8.75
CA HIS A 34 -0.21 -10.43 9.52
C HIS A 34 1.01 -10.64 8.61
N ASP A 35 1.16 -9.80 7.59
CA ASP A 35 2.28 -9.79 6.64
C ASP A 35 3.65 -9.46 7.26
N TRP A 36 3.66 -9.00 8.51
CA TRP A 36 4.84 -8.71 9.32
C TRP A 36 5.41 -9.93 10.04
N VAL A 37 4.72 -11.07 10.04
CA VAL A 37 5.26 -12.31 10.63
C VAL A 37 6.40 -12.80 9.74
N GLU A 38 7.59 -12.96 10.31
CA GLU A 38 8.82 -13.30 9.55
C GLU A 38 9.11 -14.80 9.52
N HIS A 39 8.50 -15.58 10.43
CA HIS A 39 8.75 -17.02 10.59
C HIS A 39 7.46 -17.82 10.66
N ASP A 40 7.38 -18.90 9.90
CA ASP A 40 6.22 -19.80 9.88
C ASP A 40 6.09 -20.70 11.14
N SER A 41 7.15 -20.78 11.96
CA SER A 41 7.17 -21.47 13.26
C SER A 41 6.28 -20.82 14.34
N VAL A 42 5.80 -19.59 14.11
CA VAL A 42 4.76 -18.99 14.96
C VAL A 42 3.48 -19.82 14.83
N ALA A 43 2.69 -19.96 15.91
CA ALA A 43 1.52 -20.83 15.88
C ALA A 43 0.45 -20.41 14.85
N TRP A 44 0.42 -21.07 13.67
CA TRP A 44 -0.40 -20.67 12.51
C TRP A 44 -1.78 -21.32 12.39
N CYS A 45 -2.26 -22.05 13.41
CA CYS A 45 -3.59 -22.68 13.38
C CYS A 45 -4.73 -21.68 13.12
N ALA A 46 -4.68 -20.51 13.77
CA ALA A 46 -5.68 -19.46 13.59
C ALA A 46 -5.52 -18.72 12.25
N ALA A 47 -4.28 -18.54 11.78
CA ALA A 47 -4.01 -18.00 10.45
C ALA A 47 -4.56 -18.91 9.34
N PHE A 48 -4.41 -20.23 9.48
CA PHE A 48 -4.97 -21.21 8.55
C PHE A 48 -6.50 -21.15 8.48
N VAL A 49 -7.18 -21.23 9.64
CA VAL A 49 -8.65 -21.14 9.68
C VAL A 49 -9.12 -19.80 9.13
N GLY A 50 -8.44 -18.71 9.50
CA GLY A 50 -8.75 -17.38 9.00
C GLY A 50 -8.56 -17.25 7.49
N HIS A 51 -7.46 -17.78 6.94
CA HIS A 51 -7.19 -17.81 5.51
C HIS A 51 -8.32 -18.52 4.73
N CYS A 52 -8.76 -19.67 5.21
CA CYS A 52 -9.83 -20.44 4.57
C CYS A 52 -11.17 -19.71 4.60
N LEU A 53 -11.48 -19.02 5.71
CA LEU A 53 -12.66 -18.17 5.82
C LEU A 53 -12.60 -16.99 4.84
N GLU A 54 -11.50 -16.23 4.84
CA GLU A 54 -11.36 -15.03 4.00
C GLU A 54 -11.38 -15.40 2.50
N LYS A 55 -10.76 -16.53 2.11
CA LYS A 55 -10.86 -17.08 0.74
C LYS A 55 -12.29 -17.48 0.36
N ALA A 56 -13.11 -17.87 1.33
CA ALA A 56 -14.52 -18.20 1.10
C ALA A 56 -15.43 -16.95 1.07
N GLY A 57 -14.87 -15.73 1.19
CA GLY A 57 -15.65 -14.50 1.28
C GLY A 57 -16.19 -14.21 2.69
N ILE A 58 -15.73 -14.94 3.71
CA ILE A 58 -16.23 -14.83 5.09
C ILE A 58 -15.16 -14.18 5.95
N ARG A 59 -15.50 -13.10 6.66
CA ARG A 59 -14.53 -12.43 7.51
C ARG A 59 -14.13 -13.29 8.70
N SER A 60 -12.83 -13.51 8.87
CA SER A 60 -12.27 -14.20 10.03
C SER A 60 -12.13 -13.26 11.24
N THR A 61 -11.64 -13.79 12.37
CA THR A 61 -11.25 -12.94 13.52
C THR A 61 -10.02 -12.07 13.23
N ARG A 62 -9.23 -12.44 12.20
CA ARG A 62 -7.93 -11.83 11.86
C ARG A 62 -6.95 -11.76 13.04
N LYS A 63 -7.12 -12.64 14.03
CA LYS A 63 -6.23 -12.78 15.18
C LYS A 63 -5.48 -14.09 15.06
N LEU A 64 -4.22 -14.10 15.50
CA LEU A 64 -3.40 -15.31 15.54
C LEU A 64 -3.71 -16.19 16.78
N THR A 65 -4.53 -15.70 17.70
CA THR A 65 -4.95 -16.45 18.88
C THR A 65 -6.14 -17.35 18.56
N ALA A 66 -5.98 -18.67 18.71
CA ALA A 66 -7.04 -19.64 18.46
C ALA A 66 -8.34 -19.38 19.24
N ARG A 67 -8.21 -18.92 20.50
CA ARG A 67 -9.36 -18.62 21.36
C ARG A 67 -10.15 -17.38 20.91
N SER A 68 -9.64 -16.56 20.00
CA SER A 68 -10.40 -15.46 19.41
C SER A 68 -11.69 -15.93 18.73
N TYR A 69 -11.70 -17.17 18.23
CA TYR A 69 -12.88 -17.77 17.62
C TYR A 69 -13.96 -18.12 18.64
N LEU A 70 -13.69 -18.10 19.95
CA LEU A 70 -14.75 -18.30 20.94
C LEU A 70 -15.82 -17.22 20.89
N GLU A 71 -15.58 -16.05 20.32
CA GLU A 71 -16.58 -14.97 20.17
C GLU A 71 -16.94 -14.72 18.71
N TRP A 72 -16.60 -15.65 17.81
CA TRP A 72 -16.80 -15.50 16.36
C TRP A 72 -18.02 -16.29 15.87
N GLY A 73 -18.83 -15.68 15.00
CA GLY A 73 -20.01 -16.32 14.42
C GLY A 73 -21.06 -16.68 15.47
N VAL A 74 -21.82 -17.75 15.21
CA VAL A 74 -22.87 -18.23 16.12
C VAL A 74 -22.39 -19.45 16.92
N PRO A 75 -22.75 -19.58 18.22
CA PRO A 75 -22.52 -20.80 18.99
C PRO A 75 -23.27 -21.98 18.38
N VAL A 76 -22.67 -23.16 18.44
CA VAL A 76 -23.30 -24.43 18.04
C VAL A 76 -23.18 -25.42 19.19
N GLU A 77 -24.29 -26.03 19.55
CA GLU A 77 -24.32 -27.13 20.52
C GLU A 77 -23.75 -28.40 19.91
N ILE A 78 -23.14 -29.27 20.72
CA ILE A 78 -22.46 -30.48 20.24
C ILE A 78 -23.39 -31.38 19.41
N ALA A 79 -24.68 -31.43 19.75
CA ALA A 79 -25.69 -32.20 19.03
C ALA A 79 -25.98 -31.70 17.60
N ASP A 80 -25.72 -30.41 17.34
CA ASP A 80 -26.04 -29.73 16.07
C ASP A 80 -24.81 -29.47 15.20
N VAL A 81 -23.65 -30.03 15.58
CA VAL A 81 -22.39 -29.85 14.89
C VAL A 81 -22.45 -30.43 13.49
N GLN A 82 -21.92 -29.67 12.54
CA GLN A 82 -21.84 -30.05 11.13
C GLN A 82 -20.39 -29.99 10.64
N PRO A 83 -20.05 -30.76 9.59
CA PRO A 83 -18.77 -30.62 8.91
C PRO A 83 -18.53 -29.17 8.46
N GLY A 84 -17.37 -28.63 8.80
CA GLY A 84 -16.98 -27.25 8.55
C GLY A 84 -17.24 -26.27 9.69
N ASP A 85 -17.90 -26.68 10.77
CA ASP A 85 -17.94 -25.88 12.00
C ASP A 85 -16.54 -25.72 12.60
N ILE A 86 -16.30 -24.64 13.34
CA ILE A 86 -15.01 -24.33 13.94
C ILE A 86 -15.00 -24.86 15.38
N GLY A 87 -14.09 -25.79 15.66
CA GLY A 87 -13.81 -26.28 17.01
C GLY A 87 -12.65 -25.52 17.65
N ILE A 88 -12.82 -25.13 18.90
CA ILE A 88 -11.76 -24.49 19.71
C ILE A 88 -11.44 -25.39 20.89
N LYS A 89 -10.16 -25.66 21.16
CA LYS A 89 -9.70 -26.45 22.31
C LYS A 89 -8.52 -25.76 23.03
N PRO A 90 -8.20 -26.08 24.29
CA PRO A 90 -7.00 -25.54 24.92
C PRO A 90 -5.74 -26.16 24.30
N ARG A 91 -4.62 -25.44 24.44
CA ARG A 91 -3.26 -25.90 24.14
C ARG A 91 -2.34 -25.35 25.22
N GLY A 92 -1.28 -26.07 25.58
CA GLY A 92 -0.32 -25.60 26.58
C GLY A 92 -0.91 -25.44 27.99
N SER A 93 -0.25 -24.62 28.81
CA SER A 93 -0.55 -24.44 30.24
C SER A 93 -1.24 -23.12 30.58
N SER A 94 -1.30 -22.15 29.67
CA SER A 94 -1.91 -20.85 29.94
C SER A 94 -3.33 -20.76 29.39
N SER A 95 -4.20 -20.02 30.09
CA SER A 95 -5.61 -19.84 29.71
C SER A 95 -5.82 -19.21 28.34
N TRP A 96 -4.92 -18.34 27.89
CA TRP A 96 -4.99 -17.68 26.57
C TRP A 96 -4.60 -18.61 25.41
N GLN A 97 -3.82 -19.67 25.69
CA GLN A 97 -3.36 -20.61 24.67
C GLN A 97 -4.50 -21.53 24.22
N GLY A 98 -4.51 -21.85 22.93
CA GLY A 98 -5.55 -22.67 22.32
C GLY A 98 -5.12 -23.27 20.99
N HIS A 99 -6.01 -24.06 20.43
CA HIS A 99 -5.92 -24.60 19.07
C HIS A 99 -7.29 -24.51 18.42
N VAL A 100 -7.33 -24.16 17.14
CA VAL A 100 -8.56 -23.99 16.36
C VAL A 100 -8.47 -24.79 15.07
N PHE A 101 -9.57 -25.38 14.65
CA PHE A 101 -9.66 -26.27 13.50
C PHE A 101 -11.10 -26.31 12.96
N PHE A 102 -11.27 -26.75 11.71
CA PHE A 102 -12.58 -27.12 11.19
C PHE A 102 -12.93 -28.54 11.61
N ILE A 103 -14.14 -28.76 12.08
CA ILE A 103 -14.66 -30.08 12.43
C ILE A 103 -14.99 -30.81 11.13
N ASP A 104 -14.40 -31.98 10.94
CA ASP A 104 -14.75 -32.90 9.86
C ASP A 104 -15.98 -33.73 10.25
N ARG A 105 -15.95 -34.30 11.46
CA ARG A 105 -17.07 -35.07 12.04
C ARG A 105 -16.90 -35.27 13.54
N ILE A 106 -18.00 -35.66 14.20
CA ILE A 106 -18.03 -36.15 15.58
C ILE A 106 -18.60 -37.57 15.57
N GLU A 107 -17.92 -38.50 16.24
CA GLU A 107 -18.38 -39.88 16.44
C GLU A 107 -18.14 -40.27 17.90
N GLY A 108 -19.23 -40.51 18.63
CA GLY A 108 -19.18 -40.80 20.07
C GLY A 108 -18.47 -39.69 20.85
N ALA A 109 -17.45 -40.05 21.63
CA ALA A 109 -16.68 -39.12 22.45
C ALA A 109 -15.56 -38.38 21.70
N TRP A 110 -15.49 -38.51 20.37
CA TRP A 110 -14.36 -38.03 19.57
C TRP A 110 -14.77 -37.06 18.48
N VAL A 111 -13.96 -36.04 18.27
CA VAL A 111 -14.07 -35.06 17.17
C VAL A 111 -12.84 -35.17 16.27
N TRP A 112 -13.05 -35.22 14.96
CA TRP A 112 -12.00 -35.15 13.95
C TRP A 112 -11.89 -33.71 13.46
N GLY A 113 -10.71 -33.13 13.62
CA GLY A 113 -10.43 -31.73 13.31
C GLY A 113 -9.39 -31.60 12.20
N LEU A 114 -9.79 -30.93 11.12
CA LEU A 114 -8.93 -30.45 10.05
C LEU A 114 -8.37 -29.08 10.43
N GLY A 115 -7.07 -29.01 10.72
CA GLY A 115 -6.42 -27.78 11.17
C GLY A 115 -5.00 -27.67 10.68
N GLY A 116 -4.52 -26.43 10.60
CA GLY A 116 -3.11 -26.10 10.36
C GLY A 116 -2.30 -26.19 11.64
N ASN A 117 -0.99 -26.30 11.50
CA ASN A 117 -0.03 -26.45 12.59
C ASN A 117 -0.33 -27.63 13.53
N GLN A 118 -0.85 -28.73 12.98
CA GLN A 118 -1.08 -29.97 13.69
C GLN A 118 0.06 -30.92 13.38
N SER A 119 1.06 -31.03 14.28
CA SER A 119 2.34 -31.66 13.93
C SER A 119 2.97 -30.96 12.73
N ASP A 120 3.02 -29.63 12.80
CA ASP A 120 3.69 -28.75 11.83
C ASP A 120 3.17 -28.86 10.38
N ALA A 121 1.91 -29.31 10.26
CA ALA A 121 1.23 -29.51 8.98
C ALA A 121 -0.28 -29.24 9.04
N VAL A 122 -0.89 -29.08 7.86
CA VAL A 122 -2.34 -29.19 7.67
C VAL A 122 -2.72 -30.66 7.56
N ASN A 123 -3.48 -31.17 8.54
CA ASN A 123 -3.98 -32.54 8.52
C ASN A 123 -5.24 -32.69 9.38
N VAL A 124 -5.76 -33.92 9.42
CA VAL A 124 -6.87 -34.29 10.31
C VAL A 124 -6.30 -34.99 11.55
N LYS A 125 -6.66 -34.50 12.73
CA LYS A 125 -6.35 -35.14 14.02
C LYS A 125 -7.64 -35.35 14.81
N ARG A 126 -7.63 -36.38 15.66
CA ARG A 126 -8.74 -36.69 16.54
C ARG A 126 -8.50 -36.14 17.95
N TYR A 127 -9.52 -35.54 18.55
CA TYR A 127 -9.50 -35.01 19.91
C TYR A 127 -10.74 -35.49 20.69
N PRO A 128 -10.69 -35.57 22.02
CA PRO A 128 -11.89 -35.81 22.82
C PRO A 128 -12.86 -34.63 22.71
N VAL A 129 -14.15 -34.89 22.55
CA VAL A 129 -15.21 -33.87 22.54
C VAL A 129 -15.18 -33.05 23.84
N SER A 130 -14.86 -33.68 24.98
CA SER A 130 -14.71 -33.02 26.28
C SER A 130 -13.61 -31.97 26.36
N LYS A 131 -12.70 -31.90 25.37
CA LYS A 131 -11.67 -30.86 25.27
C LYS A 131 -12.12 -29.65 24.45
N LEU A 132 -13.29 -29.68 23.81
CA LEU A 132 -13.83 -28.52 23.12
C LEU A 132 -14.23 -27.46 24.16
N LEU A 133 -13.70 -26.25 23.97
CA LEU A 133 -14.09 -25.05 24.71
C LEU A 133 -15.35 -24.42 24.12
N GLY A 134 -15.61 -24.70 22.85
CA GLY A 134 -16.79 -24.22 22.12
C GLY A 134 -16.72 -24.63 20.65
N VAL A 135 -17.88 -24.62 20.01
CA VAL A 135 -18.04 -24.81 18.57
C VAL A 135 -18.75 -23.60 17.98
N ARG A 136 -18.29 -23.13 16.82
CA ARG A 136 -18.83 -21.96 16.14
C ARG A 136 -19.12 -22.23 14.67
N ARG A 137 -20.19 -21.63 14.15
CA ARG A 137 -20.55 -21.68 12.74
C ARG A 137 -20.53 -20.28 12.15
N ALA A 138 -20.17 -20.19 10.87
CA ALA A 138 -20.30 -18.96 10.10
C ALA A 138 -21.79 -18.58 9.99
N GLY A 139 -22.24 -17.64 10.81
CA GLY A 139 -23.57 -17.06 10.79
C GLY A 139 -23.49 -15.63 11.34
N ASN A 140 -24.20 -14.68 10.73
CA ASN A 140 -24.14 -13.25 11.07
C ASN A 140 -22.73 -12.64 11.03
N VAL A 141 -21.82 -13.24 10.25
CA VAL A 141 -20.46 -12.72 10.07
C VAL A 141 -20.44 -11.79 8.88
N ALA A 142 -19.85 -10.61 9.03
CA ALA A 142 -19.67 -9.67 7.93
C ALA A 142 -18.91 -10.34 6.75
N PRO A 143 -19.21 -9.99 5.50
CA PRO A 143 -18.41 -10.43 4.36
C PRO A 143 -16.94 -10.00 4.54
N SER A 144 -16.01 -10.80 4.01
CA SER A 144 -14.60 -10.43 4.03
C SER A 144 -14.35 -9.20 3.17
N VAL A 145 -13.35 -8.43 3.60
CA VAL A 145 -12.77 -7.32 2.85
C VAL A 145 -12.23 -7.86 1.52
N THR A 146 -12.64 -7.27 0.40
CA THR A 146 -12.25 -7.71 -0.95
C THR A 146 -11.08 -6.94 -1.54
N LEU A 147 -10.80 -5.74 -1.04
CA LEU A 147 -9.70 -4.89 -1.47
C LEU A 147 -8.38 -5.42 -0.95
N SER A 148 -7.50 -5.77 -1.88
CA SER A 148 -6.09 -6.02 -1.56
C SER A 148 -5.43 -4.78 -0.96
N VAL A 149 -4.35 -4.96 -0.19
CA VAL A 149 -3.52 -3.86 0.31
C VAL A 149 -3.10 -2.92 -0.83
N LYS A 150 -2.77 -3.49 -1.99
CA LYS A 150 -2.39 -2.74 -3.19
C LYS A 150 -3.53 -1.85 -3.71
N ALA A 151 -4.77 -2.36 -3.68
CA ALA A 151 -5.95 -1.60 -4.07
C ALA A 151 -6.23 -0.46 -3.07
N VAL A 152 -6.08 -0.72 -1.77
CA VAL A 152 -6.19 0.31 -0.72
C VAL A 152 -5.11 1.39 -0.89
N GLN A 153 -3.86 1.01 -1.12
CA GLN A 153 -2.77 1.96 -1.37
C GLN A 153 -3.04 2.83 -2.59
N ALA A 154 -3.48 2.23 -3.71
CA ALA A 154 -3.84 2.97 -4.92
C ALA A 154 -4.99 3.95 -4.64
N ARG A 155 -6.04 3.49 -3.96
CA ARG A 155 -7.20 4.31 -3.63
C ARG A 155 -6.86 5.47 -2.71
N LEU A 156 -6.08 5.23 -1.66
CA LEU A 156 -5.60 6.28 -0.75
C LEU A 156 -4.76 7.33 -1.50
N LYS A 157 -3.90 6.89 -2.41
CA LYS A 157 -3.09 7.79 -3.24
C LYS A 157 -3.94 8.66 -4.17
N ASP A 158 -4.97 8.09 -4.78
CA ASP A 158 -5.92 8.83 -5.64
C ASP A 158 -6.71 9.87 -4.85
N LEU A 159 -7.07 9.53 -3.61
CA LEU A 159 -7.74 10.39 -2.65
C LEU A 159 -6.82 11.48 -2.06
N GLY A 160 -5.52 11.49 -2.37
CA GLY A 160 -4.57 12.53 -1.95
C GLY A 160 -3.78 12.22 -0.67
N TYR A 161 -3.82 10.98 -0.18
CA TYR A 161 -2.99 10.53 0.94
C TYR A 161 -1.63 10.04 0.43
N HIS A 162 -0.76 10.98 0.06
CA HIS A 162 0.54 10.69 -0.55
C HIS A 162 1.56 10.09 0.42
N GLU A 163 1.33 10.20 1.73
CA GLU A 163 2.10 9.54 2.79
C GLU A 163 2.16 8.02 2.62
N VAL A 164 1.13 7.42 1.98
CA VAL A 164 1.05 5.98 1.67
C VAL A 164 2.26 5.47 0.89
N GLY A 165 2.89 6.34 0.09
CA GLY A 165 4.13 6.05 -0.62
C GLY A 165 3.95 5.20 -1.89
N THR A 166 4.76 4.15 -1.98
CA THR A 166 4.80 3.24 -3.14
C THR A 166 3.68 2.20 -3.02
N ILE A 167 3.08 1.86 -4.16
CA ILE A 167 2.03 0.84 -4.23
C ILE A 167 2.71 -0.54 -4.35
N ASP A 168 3.21 -1.04 -3.22
CA ASP A 168 3.97 -2.30 -3.09
C ASP A 168 3.14 -3.48 -2.59
N GLY A 169 1.92 -3.25 -2.11
CA GLY A 169 1.05 -4.26 -1.51
C GLY A 169 1.42 -4.64 -0.07
N ILE A 170 2.36 -3.93 0.56
CA ILE A 170 2.83 -4.20 1.92
C ILE A 170 2.10 -3.27 2.89
N ASN A 171 1.50 -3.82 3.95
CA ASN A 171 0.85 -3.02 4.99
C ASN A 171 1.88 -2.52 6.02
N GLY A 172 2.91 -1.81 5.54
CA GLY A 172 3.99 -1.25 6.33
C GLY A 172 3.62 0.07 7.04
N PRO A 173 4.58 0.70 7.75
CA PRO A 173 4.33 1.91 8.55
C PRO A 173 3.67 3.06 7.78
N ARG A 174 4.07 3.27 6.52
CA ARG A 174 3.50 4.31 5.64
C ARG A 174 2.05 4.01 5.25
N THR A 175 1.76 2.77 4.86
CA THR A 175 0.39 2.31 4.55
C THR A 175 -0.52 2.47 5.77
N ARG A 176 -0.05 2.03 6.95
CA ARG A 176 -0.77 2.15 8.22
C ARG A 176 -1.04 3.60 8.60
N ALA A 177 -0.05 4.48 8.44
CA ALA A 177 -0.21 5.91 8.71
C ALA A 177 -1.25 6.55 7.76
N ALA A 178 -1.21 6.22 6.47
CA ALA A 178 -2.20 6.70 5.50
C ALA A 178 -3.62 6.21 5.81
N ILE A 179 -3.77 4.95 6.23
CA ILE A 179 -5.05 4.40 6.68
C ILE A 179 -5.57 5.17 7.89
N LEU A 180 -4.72 5.43 8.89
CA LEU A 180 -5.11 6.19 10.07
C LEU A 180 -5.54 7.62 9.71
N ALA A 181 -4.78 8.30 8.85
CA ALA A 181 -5.12 9.64 8.38
C ALA A 181 -6.47 9.66 7.64
N PHE A 182 -6.72 8.69 6.75
CA PHE A 182 -8.01 8.58 6.07
C PHE A 182 -9.16 8.30 7.04
N ARG A 183 -8.95 7.43 8.02
CA ARG A 183 -9.99 7.09 9.02
C ARG A 183 -10.31 8.29 9.90
N ASP A 184 -9.31 9.09 10.27
CA ASP A 184 -9.51 10.34 10.99
C ASP A 184 -10.37 11.32 10.18
N ASP A 185 -9.98 11.57 8.92
CA ASP A 185 -10.71 12.44 8.00
C ASP A 185 -12.15 11.93 7.71
N ALA A 186 -12.37 10.61 7.74
CA ALA A 186 -13.67 9.97 7.54
C ALA A 186 -14.47 9.72 8.83
N ALA A 187 -14.00 10.21 9.99
CA ALA A 187 -14.62 10.02 11.30
C ALA A 187 -14.86 8.53 11.68
N LEU A 188 -13.93 7.67 11.28
CA LEU A 188 -13.92 6.23 11.60
C LEU A 188 -13.05 5.94 12.83
N PRO A 189 -13.25 4.79 13.51
CA PRO A 189 -12.33 4.35 14.56
C PRO A 189 -10.87 4.28 14.07
N LEU A 190 -9.95 4.85 14.84
CA LEU A 190 -8.52 4.98 14.50
C LEU A 190 -7.76 3.66 14.71
N VAL A 191 -7.93 2.73 13.77
CA VAL A 191 -7.21 1.46 13.75
C VAL A 191 -6.51 1.26 12.39
N PRO A 192 -5.24 0.84 12.37
CA PRO A 192 -4.44 0.72 11.14
C PRO A 192 -4.70 -0.62 10.42
N ILE A 193 -5.96 -1.01 10.29
CA ILE A 193 -6.39 -2.26 9.66
C ILE A 193 -7.25 -1.98 8.44
N ILE A 194 -7.23 -2.89 7.47
CA ILE A 194 -8.15 -2.85 6.33
C ILE A 194 -9.38 -3.68 6.72
N ASP A 195 -10.49 -3.04 7.07
CA ASP A 195 -11.76 -3.65 7.44
C ASP A 195 -12.90 -3.17 6.52
N VAL A 196 -14.07 -3.81 6.64
CA VAL A 196 -15.25 -3.47 5.82
C VAL A 196 -15.60 -1.97 5.93
N ALA A 197 -15.52 -1.39 7.13
CA ALA A 197 -15.76 0.04 7.34
C ALA A 197 -14.79 0.91 6.52
N LEU A 198 -13.50 0.56 6.48
CA LEU A 198 -12.53 1.26 5.62
C LEU A 198 -12.88 1.09 4.15
N GLU A 199 -13.23 -0.11 3.69
CA GLU A 199 -13.54 -0.34 2.28
C GLU A 199 -14.76 0.45 1.82
N GLU A 200 -15.84 0.39 2.58
CA GLU A 200 -17.09 1.11 2.30
C GLU A 200 -16.83 2.61 2.25
N ALA A 201 -16.07 3.14 3.21
CA ALA A 201 -15.68 4.54 3.21
C ALA A 201 -14.79 4.90 2.01
N LEU A 202 -13.80 4.07 1.67
CA LEU A 202 -12.93 4.28 0.52
C LEU A 202 -13.70 4.25 -0.81
N ALA A 203 -14.76 3.44 -0.92
CA ALA A 203 -15.57 3.31 -2.13
C ALA A 203 -16.28 4.61 -2.49
N VAL A 204 -16.82 5.32 -1.48
CA VAL A 204 -17.60 6.56 -1.69
C VAL A 204 -16.81 7.84 -1.44
N ALA A 205 -15.59 7.75 -0.88
CA ALA A 205 -14.78 8.90 -0.53
C ALA A 205 -14.43 9.78 -1.75
N SER A 206 -14.45 11.10 -1.51
CA SER A 206 -13.93 12.11 -2.42
C SER A 206 -12.48 12.47 -2.07
N ARG A 207 -11.76 13.05 -3.04
CA ARG A 207 -10.38 13.49 -2.85
C ARG A 207 -10.27 14.48 -1.67
N ARG A 208 -9.24 14.30 -0.84
CA ARG A 208 -8.91 15.14 0.31
C ARG A 208 -8.74 16.59 -0.12
N ALA A 209 -9.43 17.51 0.56
CA ALA A 209 -9.24 18.94 0.34
C ALA A 209 -7.86 19.36 0.86
N VAL A 210 -7.15 20.17 0.08
CA VAL A 210 -5.91 20.80 0.56
C VAL A 210 -6.31 21.88 1.57
N ALA A 211 -5.75 21.81 2.78
CA ALA A 211 -6.02 22.82 3.81
C ALA A 211 -5.66 24.23 3.28
N PRO A 212 -6.45 25.28 3.59
CA PRO A 212 -6.25 26.62 3.03
C PRO A 212 -4.83 27.16 3.27
N GLU A 213 -4.28 26.88 4.46
CA GLU A 213 -2.92 27.23 4.86
C GLU A 213 -1.86 26.59 3.95
N ARG A 214 -2.03 25.30 3.62
CA ARG A 214 -1.18 24.60 2.66
C ARG A 214 -1.40 25.10 1.25
N ALA A 215 -2.63 25.39 0.84
CA ALA A 215 -2.96 25.88 -0.50
C ALA A 215 -2.31 27.25 -0.81
N ALA A 216 -2.17 28.11 0.21
CA ALA A 216 -1.47 29.38 0.08
C ALA A 216 0.06 29.25 0.22
N GLY A 217 0.54 28.18 0.87
CA GLY A 217 1.94 27.93 1.16
C GLY A 217 2.84 27.73 -0.07
N ALA A 218 4.12 28.01 0.14
CA ALA A 218 5.22 27.69 -0.77
C ALA A 218 6.38 27.09 0.05
N PRO A 219 7.14 26.15 -0.51
CA PRO A 219 8.20 25.48 0.23
C PRO A 219 9.31 26.46 0.61
N MET A 220 9.57 26.61 1.90
CA MET A 220 10.71 27.39 2.43
C MET A 220 12.03 26.68 2.04
N ASP A 221 13.03 27.45 1.62
CA ASP A 221 14.37 26.96 1.25
C ASP A 221 14.46 25.94 0.09
N SER A 222 13.45 25.90 -0.78
CA SER A 222 13.49 25.00 -1.94
C SER A 222 14.54 25.43 -2.98
N ARG A 223 15.63 24.66 -3.08
CA ARG A 223 16.66 24.84 -4.13
C ARG A 223 16.08 24.90 -5.54
N ILE A 224 15.02 24.14 -5.82
CA ILE A 224 14.33 24.13 -7.12
C ILE A 224 13.62 25.46 -7.38
N VAL A 225 12.89 25.97 -6.38
CA VAL A 225 12.20 27.28 -6.50
C VAL A 225 13.22 28.41 -6.64
N THR A 226 14.30 28.36 -5.87
CA THR A 226 15.39 29.35 -5.94
C THR A 226 16.07 29.33 -7.31
N ALA A 227 16.46 28.16 -7.80
CA ALA A 227 17.10 28.00 -9.11
C ALA A 227 16.18 28.43 -10.25
N ALA A 228 14.90 28.03 -10.22
CA ALA A 228 13.92 28.44 -11.22
C ALA A 228 13.68 29.96 -11.20
N SER A 229 13.63 30.59 -10.02
CA SER A 229 13.48 32.05 -9.91
C SER A 229 14.69 32.78 -10.48
N ALA A 230 15.91 32.28 -10.25
CA ALA A 230 17.13 32.81 -10.86
C ALA A 230 17.13 32.65 -12.38
N GLN A 231 16.73 31.49 -12.92
CA GLN A 231 16.62 31.25 -14.36
C GLN A 231 15.58 32.15 -15.03
N ILE A 232 14.44 32.40 -14.39
CA ILE A 232 13.44 33.36 -14.87
C ILE A 232 14.04 34.76 -14.93
N GLY A 233 14.69 35.21 -13.84
CA GLY A 233 15.31 36.53 -13.78
C GLY A 233 16.38 36.71 -14.86
N LEU A 234 17.25 35.72 -15.03
CA LEU A 234 18.27 35.73 -16.07
C LEU A 234 17.67 35.72 -17.48
N GLY A 235 16.63 34.92 -17.70
CA GLY A 235 15.93 34.85 -18.97
C GLY A 235 15.27 36.17 -19.36
N VAL A 236 14.64 36.86 -18.40
CA VAL A 236 14.04 38.19 -18.60
C VAL A 236 15.10 39.23 -18.94
N LEU A 237 16.22 39.25 -18.20
CA LEU A 237 17.33 40.16 -18.47
C LEU A 237 17.95 39.91 -19.86
N GLY A 238 18.09 38.64 -20.25
CA GLY A 238 18.57 38.25 -21.58
C GLY A 238 17.61 38.64 -22.70
N ALA A 239 16.30 38.41 -22.53
CA ALA A 239 15.28 38.81 -23.50
C ALA A 239 15.15 40.34 -23.63
N ALA A 240 15.38 41.09 -22.55
CA ALA A 240 15.38 42.55 -22.55
C ALA A 240 16.69 43.16 -23.09
N GLY A 241 17.72 42.35 -23.38
CA GLY A 241 19.01 42.83 -23.88
C GLY A 241 19.88 43.53 -22.82
N SER A 242 19.51 43.47 -21.54
CA SER A 242 20.29 44.03 -20.44
C SER A 242 21.35 43.02 -19.99
N ILE A 243 22.53 43.08 -20.62
CA ILE A 243 23.66 42.20 -20.30
C ILE A 243 24.21 42.53 -18.91
N THR A 244 24.26 41.54 -18.02
CA THR A 244 24.91 41.66 -16.70
C THR A 244 26.27 40.97 -16.70
N SER A 245 27.16 41.30 -15.76
CA SER A 245 28.50 40.70 -15.65
C SER A 245 28.50 39.18 -15.42
N GLN A 246 27.38 38.60 -15.00
CA GLN A 246 27.25 37.17 -14.67
C GLN A 246 27.10 36.26 -15.90
N ILE A 247 26.75 36.82 -17.06
CA ILE A 247 26.62 36.09 -18.34
C ILE A 247 27.82 36.29 -19.26
N ALA A 248 28.83 37.06 -18.83
CA ALA A 248 30.02 37.36 -19.62
C ALA A 248 30.74 36.11 -20.20
N PRO A 249 30.89 34.97 -19.47
CA PRO A 249 31.51 33.77 -20.04
C PRO A 249 30.69 33.17 -21.18
N ALA A 250 29.37 33.09 -21.00
CA ALA A 250 28.46 32.55 -22.01
C ALA A 250 28.34 33.47 -23.23
N LEU A 251 28.48 34.79 -23.05
CA LEU A 251 28.55 35.77 -24.13
C LEU A 251 29.77 35.55 -25.01
N ASN A 252 30.96 35.35 -24.41
CA ASN A 252 32.18 35.08 -25.17
C ASN A 252 32.07 33.78 -25.99
N GLU A 253 31.53 32.71 -25.40
CA GLU A 253 31.29 31.45 -26.12
C GLU A 253 30.26 31.63 -27.25
N ALA A 254 29.19 32.41 -27.01
CA ALA A 254 28.19 32.71 -28.03
C ALA A 254 28.75 33.56 -29.18
N GLU A 255 29.63 34.51 -28.89
CA GLU A 255 30.34 35.30 -29.91
C GLU A 255 31.26 34.42 -30.77
N GLN A 256 32.00 33.49 -30.14
CA GLN A 256 32.87 32.54 -30.84
C GLN A 256 32.06 31.55 -31.70
N ALA A 257 30.90 31.11 -31.20
CA ALA A 257 29.97 30.26 -31.95
C ALA A 257 29.34 31.02 -33.13
N ARG A 258 28.98 32.30 -32.94
CA ARG A 258 28.46 33.18 -33.99
C ARG A 258 29.48 33.37 -35.11
N ASP A 259 30.74 33.60 -34.77
CA ASP A 259 31.82 33.79 -35.74
C ASP A 259 32.16 32.51 -36.50
N THR A 260 31.95 31.34 -35.88
CA THR A 260 32.09 30.04 -36.56
C THR A 260 30.90 29.78 -37.49
N ALA A 261 29.68 30.05 -37.02
CA ALA A 261 28.45 29.87 -37.79
C ALA A 261 28.38 30.82 -39.00
N SER A 262 28.82 32.07 -38.84
CA SER A 262 28.87 33.04 -39.94
C SER A 262 29.80 32.58 -41.05
N ARG A 263 31.00 32.09 -40.71
CA ARG A 263 31.96 31.53 -41.69
C ARG A 263 31.41 30.33 -42.46
N ILE A 264 30.60 29.48 -41.82
CA ILE A 264 29.99 28.31 -42.45
C ILE A 264 28.81 28.73 -43.35
N LEU A 265 27.96 29.66 -42.89
CA LEU A 265 26.82 30.14 -43.68
C LEU A 265 27.23 31.08 -44.83
N ALA A 266 28.38 31.75 -44.73
CA ALA A 266 29.02 32.50 -45.81
C ALA A 266 29.20 31.63 -47.05
N LEU A 267 29.70 30.40 -46.85
CA LEU A 267 29.93 29.42 -47.90
C LEU A 267 28.62 28.90 -48.53
N ALA A 268 27.49 29.06 -47.84
CA ALA A 268 26.17 28.64 -48.28
C ALA A 268 25.29 29.80 -48.81
N GLY A 269 25.77 31.06 -48.75
CA GLY A 269 25.02 32.24 -49.19
C GLY A 269 23.84 32.63 -48.30
N LEU A 270 23.82 32.22 -47.02
CA LEU A 270 22.69 32.38 -46.09
C LEU A 270 22.93 33.45 -45.00
N GLU A 271 23.92 34.33 -45.17
CA GLU A 271 24.34 35.29 -44.14
C GLU A 271 23.24 36.29 -43.76
N GLU A 272 22.54 36.87 -44.75
CA GLU A 272 21.46 37.84 -44.52
C GLU A 272 20.28 37.22 -43.75
N TRP A 273 19.97 35.96 -44.06
CA TRP A 273 18.91 35.23 -43.37
C TRP A 273 19.27 34.98 -41.90
N LEU A 274 20.50 34.56 -41.62
CA LEU A 274 20.96 34.33 -40.25
C LEU A 274 20.95 35.63 -39.44
N ALA A 275 21.45 36.73 -40.00
CA ALA A 275 21.43 38.04 -39.34
C ALA A 275 20.02 38.48 -38.98
N MET A 276 19.03 38.20 -39.84
CA MET A 276 17.62 38.49 -39.58
C MET A 276 16.99 37.54 -38.56
N ALA A 277 17.33 36.25 -38.58
CA ALA A 277 16.73 35.21 -37.74
C ALA A 277 17.34 35.15 -36.32
N LEU A 278 18.61 35.50 -36.15
CA LEU A 278 19.36 35.31 -34.90
C LEU A 278 18.72 36.00 -33.67
N PRO A 279 18.19 37.25 -33.76
CA PRO A 279 17.49 37.86 -32.62
C PRO A 279 16.25 37.09 -32.19
N TRP A 280 15.51 36.53 -33.17
CA TRP A 280 14.32 35.74 -32.91
C TRP A 280 14.64 34.36 -32.32
N ILE A 281 15.72 33.73 -32.78
CA ILE A 281 16.22 32.47 -32.21
C ILE A 281 16.67 32.69 -30.76
N GLY A 282 17.44 33.75 -30.50
CA GLY A 282 17.87 34.12 -29.15
C GLY A 282 16.68 34.38 -28.22
N MET A 283 15.71 35.17 -28.68
CA MET A 283 14.48 35.43 -27.93
C MET A 283 13.69 34.14 -27.67
N ALA A 284 13.54 33.26 -28.65
CA ALA A 284 12.85 31.99 -28.49
C ALA A 284 13.53 31.08 -27.45
N MET A 285 14.87 31.06 -27.41
CA MET A 285 15.62 30.31 -26.38
C MET A 285 15.37 30.88 -24.97
N PHE A 286 15.45 32.20 -24.80
CA PHE A 286 15.18 32.83 -23.50
C PHE A 286 13.73 32.58 -23.03
N VAL A 287 12.76 32.70 -23.94
CA VAL A 287 11.36 32.36 -23.66
C VAL A 287 11.22 30.88 -23.28
N GLY A 288 11.90 29.96 -23.97
CA GLY A 288 11.92 28.54 -23.63
C GLY A 288 12.44 28.25 -22.23
N VAL A 289 13.55 28.90 -21.83
CA VAL A 289 14.12 28.80 -20.46
C VAL A 289 13.13 29.32 -19.42
N ILE A 290 12.49 30.47 -19.66
CA ILE A 290 11.48 31.04 -18.76
C ILE A 290 10.30 30.08 -18.60
N LEU A 291 9.75 29.55 -19.70
CA LEU A 291 8.62 28.62 -19.67
C LEU A 291 8.96 27.34 -18.91
N TYR A 292 10.15 26.78 -19.13
CA TYR A 292 10.61 25.59 -18.42
C TYR A 292 10.75 25.87 -16.92
N ALA A 293 11.39 26.98 -16.54
CA ALA A 293 11.58 27.36 -15.15
C ALA A 293 10.26 27.67 -14.44
N LEU A 294 9.30 28.32 -15.12
CA LEU A 294 7.94 28.52 -14.61
C LEU A 294 7.23 27.19 -14.35
N LYS A 295 7.33 26.24 -15.29
CA LYS A 295 6.75 24.90 -15.15
C LYS A 295 7.37 24.15 -13.97
N ALA A 296 8.70 24.18 -13.82
CA ALA A 296 9.42 23.53 -12.73
C ALA A 296 9.05 24.13 -11.36
N ARG A 297 8.99 25.47 -11.27
CA ARG A 297 8.56 26.19 -10.06
C ARG A 297 7.12 25.86 -9.69
N ALA A 298 6.21 25.91 -10.65
CA ALA A 298 4.80 25.59 -10.44
C ALA A 298 4.61 24.15 -9.95
N ALA A 299 5.28 23.18 -10.58
CA ALA A 299 5.24 21.78 -10.17
C ALA A 299 5.75 21.60 -8.73
N ARG A 300 6.86 22.26 -8.34
CA ARG A 300 7.39 22.13 -6.98
C ARG A 300 6.47 22.73 -5.92
N ILE A 301 5.83 23.85 -6.25
CA ILE A 301 4.84 24.48 -5.37
C ILE A 301 3.62 23.56 -5.24
N ASP A 302 3.11 23.00 -6.34
CA ASP A 302 1.98 22.06 -6.32
C ASP A 302 2.28 20.82 -5.48
N ASP A 303 3.48 20.24 -5.62
CA ASP A 303 3.91 19.08 -4.82
C ASP A 303 3.96 19.39 -3.31
N HIS A 304 4.37 20.60 -2.93
CA HIS A 304 4.36 21.06 -1.54
C HIS A 304 2.93 21.23 -1.01
N ARG A 305 2.04 21.85 -1.79
CA ARG A 305 0.65 22.09 -1.42
C ARG A 305 -0.14 20.79 -1.26
N THR A 306 0.08 19.86 -2.18
CA THR A 306 -0.59 18.54 -2.19
C THR A 306 0.06 17.54 -1.22
N GLY A 307 1.27 17.80 -0.72
CA GLY A 307 1.98 16.90 0.20
C GLY A 307 2.61 15.69 -0.48
N ARG A 308 2.82 15.73 -1.81
CA ARG A 308 3.51 14.66 -2.57
C ARG A 308 4.96 14.51 -2.18
N THR A 309 5.55 15.57 -1.66
CA THR A 309 6.92 15.58 -1.16
C THR A 309 7.01 16.54 0.03
N PRO A 310 7.74 16.18 1.09
CA PRO A 310 8.19 17.16 2.06
C PRO A 310 9.09 18.22 1.40
#